data_AF-A0A5N4ESP6-F1
#
_entry.id   AF-A0A5N4ESP6-F1
#
_cell.length_a   1.000
_cell.length_b   1.000
_cell.length_c   1.000
_cell.angle_alpha   90.00
_cell.angle_beta   90.00
_cell.angle_gamma   90.00
#
_symmetry.space_group_name_H-M   'P 1'
#
loop_
_entity.id
_entity.type
_entity.pdbx_description
1 polymer ?
#
loop_
_entity_poly.entity_id
_entity_poly.type
_entity_poly.pdbx_seq_one_letter_code
_entity_poly.pdbx_strand_id
1 'polypeptide(L)'
;MSKVFIKYLLEGNNQPIEGKIVFDSSDHIRFQNGQDVSGHNYNSHRRLIIEKNIQGGEGYTITMYNLDGVHPLWQNNIQMAPKRMKIVNVDGNIVDLRGYGYDKNALAMGAPLEAASFENYGVMLMIEGNEIVRAQLNMFDRNVSIVYLL
;
A
#
# COMPACT_ATOMS: atom_id res chain seq x y z
N MET A 1 12.14 1.60 16.55
CA MET A 1 11.73 2.47 15.41
C MET A 1 10.35 2.10 14.88
N SER A 2 10.06 0.83 14.54
CA SER A 2 8.73 0.41 14.03
C SER A 2 7.55 0.79 14.94
N LYS A 3 7.67 0.59 16.26
CA LYS A 3 6.61 0.96 17.24
C LYS A 3 6.24 2.46 17.19
N VAL A 4 7.21 3.33 16.99
CA VAL A 4 6.98 4.79 16.86
C VAL A 4 6.30 5.08 15.53
N PHE A 5 6.67 4.36 14.47
CA PHE A 5 6.07 4.54 13.15
C PHE A 5 4.61 4.07 13.10
N ILE A 6 4.26 2.96 13.77
CA ILE A 6 2.88 2.50 13.94
C ILE A 6 2.04 3.56 14.67
N LYS A 7 2.60 4.17 15.72
CA LYS A 7 1.93 5.22 16.47
C LYS A 7 1.50 6.38 15.55
N TYR A 8 2.37 6.82 14.63
CA TYR A 8 2.00 7.87 13.67
C TYR A 8 0.83 7.47 12.76
N LEU A 9 0.78 6.21 12.31
CA LEU A 9 -0.35 5.71 11.52
C LEU A 9 -1.66 5.76 12.32
N LEU A 10 -1.64 5.28 13.57
CA LEU A 10 -2.80 5.26 14.47
C LEU A 10 -3.21 6.65 14.96
N GLU A 11 -2.32 7.64 14.94
CA GLU A 11 -2.63 9.04 15.28
C GLU A 11 -3.11 9.84 14.05
N GLY A 12 -3.16 9.24 12.85
CA GLY A 12 -3.52 9.95 11.63
C GLY A 12 -2.46 10.98 11.20
N ASN A 13 -1.21 10.81 11.63
CA ASN A 13 -0.17 11.81 11.47
C ASN A 13 0.53 11.70 10.09
N ASN A 14 0.19 12.61 9.18
CA ASN A 14 0.84 12.72 7.86
C ASN A 14 2.24 13.39 7.88
N GLN A 15 2.92 13.45 9.03
CA GLN A 15 4.30 13.96 9.17
C GLN A 15 5.16 12.98 9.99
N PRO A 16 5.31 11.72 9.55
CA PRO A 16 6.09 10.73 10.29
C PRO A 16 7.59 11.08 10.28
N ILE A 17 8.31 10.60 11.29
CA ILE A 17 9.78 10.57 11.28
C ILE A 17 10.30 9.58 10.23
N GLU A 18 11.59 9.62 9.94
CA GLU A 18 12.22 8.61 9.08
C GLU A 18 12.05 7.20 9.65
N GLY A 19 11.71 6.27 8.76
CA GLY A 19 11.44 4.89 9.12
C GLY A 19 10.54 4.20 8.10
N LYS A 20 10.40 2.90 8.29
CA LYS A 20 9.50 2.05 7.50
C LYS A 20 8.88 0.95 8.34
N ILE A 21 7.74 0.48 7.90
CA ILE A 21 7.08 -0.74 8.35
C ILE A 21 6.97 -1.67 7.15
N VAL A 22 7.08 -2.97 7.43
CA VAL A 22 6.98 -4.04 6.46
C VAL A 22 5.83 -4.94 6.89
N PHE A 23 4.96 -5.29 5.95
CA PHE A 23 3.94 -6.32 6.11
C PHE A 23 4.14 -7.37 5.03
N ASP A 24 4.39 -8.60 5.45
CA ASP A 24 4.55 -9.74 4.57
C ASP A 24 3.29 -10.60 4.65
N SER A 25 2.85 -11.09 3.50
CA SER A 25 1.64 -11.89 3.34
C SER A 25 1.93 -13.06 2.40
N SER A 26 1.34 -14.21 2.69
CA SER A 26 1.45 -15.42 1.86
C SER A 26 0.16 -15.77 1.12
N ASP A 27 -0.90 -15.00 1.36
CA ASP A 27 -2.25 -15.25 0.85
C ASP A 27 -2.98 -13.94 0.60
N HIS A 28 -3.79 -13.92 -0.46
CA HIS A 28 -4.67 -12.80 -0.74
C HIS A 28 -5.95 -13.23 -1.45
N ILE A 29 -7.00 -12.45 -1.24
CA ILE A 29 -8.28 -12.59 -1.92
C ILE A 29 -8.54 -11.32 -2.72
N ARG A 30 -8.90 -11.48 -3.99
CA ARG A 30 -9.27 -10.37 -4.88
C ARG A 30 -10.78 -10.24 -4.94
N PHE A 31 -11.25 -9.03 -4.68
CA PHE A 31 -12.64 -8.64 -4.89
C PHE A 31 -12.75 -7.69 -6.08
N GLN A 32 -13.80 -7.84 -6.86
CA GLN A 32 -14.15 -6.92 -7.94
C GLN A 32 -15.65 -6.61 -7.83
N ASN A 33 -15.99 -5.32 -7.79
CA ASN A 33 -17.36 -4.87 -7.51
C ASN A 33 -17.93 -5.45 -6.20
N GLY A 34 -17.07 -5.60 -5.17
CA GLY A 34 -17.44 -6.15 -3.88
C GLY A 34 -17.65 -7.67 -3.85
N GLN A 35 -17.52 -8.36 -4.98
CA GLN A 35 -17.63 -9.81 -5.07
C GLN A 35 -16.24 -10.45 -5.06
N ASP A 36 -16.09 -11.54 -4.32
CA ASP A 36 -14.89 -12.38 -4.40
C ASP A 36 -14.80 -12.99 -5.82
N VAL A 37 -13.67 -12.79 -6.49
CA VAL A 37 -13.42 -13.26 -7.86
C VAL A 37 -12.20 -14.17 -7.97
N SER A 38 -11.54 -14.51 -6.86
CA SER A 38 -10.36 -15.39 -6.89
C SER A 38 -10.39 -16.52 -5.88
N GLY A 39 -11.13 -16.37 -4.78
CA GLY A 39 -10.88 -17.12 -3.56
C GLY A 39 -9.48 -16.82 -3.00
N HIS A 40 -9.03 -17.68 -2.08
CA HIS A 40 -7.69 -17.62 -1.53
C HIS A 40 -6.62 -17.95 -2.57
N ASN A 41 -5.55 -17.16 -2.59
CA ASN A 41 -4.36 -17.37 -3.42
C ASN A 41 -3.18 -17.74 -2.51
N TYR A 42 -3.25 -18.94 -1.94
CA TYR A 42 -2.18 -19.47 -1.07
C TYR A 42 -0.83 -19.55 -1.78
N ASN A 43 0.25 -19.37 -1.02
CA ASN A 43 1.63 -19.35 -1.51
C ASN A 43 1.90 -18.23 -2.53
N SER A 44 1.16 -17.13 -2.45
CA SER A 44 1.40 -15.94 -3.26
C SER A 44 2.06 -14.87 -2.38
N HIS A 45 3.37 -14.94 -2.23
CA HIS A 45 4.09 -14.12 -1.26
C HIS A 45 4.21 -12.67 -1.71
N ARG A 46 3.72 -11.73 -0.88
CA ARG A 46 3.76 -10.29 -1.12
C ARG A 46 4.36 -9.55 0.06
N ARG A 47 5.05 -8.46 -0.23
CA ARG A 47 5.57 -7.52 0.77
C ARG A 47 5.05 -6.13 0.49
N LEU A 48 4.38 -5.56 1.48
CA LEU A 48 4.01 -4.15 1.52
C LEU A 48 5.03 -3.39 2.37
N ILE A 49 5.63 -2.34 1.81
CA ILE A 49 6.49 -1.41 2.54
C ILE A 49 5.77 -0.08 2.65
N ILE A 50 5.65 0.42 3.88
CA ILE A 50 5.09 1.73 4.19
C ILE A 50 6.20 2.53 4.85
N GLU A 51 6.63 3.60 4.20
CA GLU A 51 7.74 4.43 4.67
C GLU A 51 7.39 5.92 4.60
N LYS A 52 8.16 6.75 5.30
CA LYS A 52 8.03 8.20 5.16
C LYS A 52 8.15 8.56 3.68
N ASN A 53 7.34 9.52 3.22
CA ASN A 53 7.30 9.89 1.80
C ASN A 53 8.70 10.15 1.22
N ILE A 54 9.16 9.24 0.34
CA ILE A 54 10.52 9.25 -0.22
C ILE A 54 10.71 10.34 -1.28
N GLN A 55 9.62 10.89 -1.80
CA GLN A 55 9.63 12.02 -2.73
C GLN A 55 9.62 13.37 -2.00
N GLY A 56 9.63 13.35 -0.66
CA GLY A 56 9.45 14.52 0.18
C GLY A 56 8.00 15.00 0.25
N GLY A 57 7.74 15.89 1.19
CA GLY A 57 6.39 16.35 1.52
C GLY A 57 5.72 15.49 2.60
N GLU A 58 4.42 15.67 2.74
CA GLU A 58 3.62 14.97 3.76
C GLU A 58 3.33 13.51 3.39
N GLY A 59 2.88 12.74 4.38
CA GLY A 59 2.38 11.39 4.25
C GLY A 59 3.47 10.34 4.08
N TYR A 60 3.14 9.32 3.31
CA TYR A 60 3.84 8.05 3.24
C TYR A 60 4.12 7.69 1.78
N THR A 61 5.11 6.85 1.56
CA THR A 61 5.25 6.09 0.31
C THR A 61 4.90 4.64 0.59
N ILE A 62 4.06 4.08 -0.27
CA ILE A 62 3.68 2.67 -0.23
C ILE A 62 4.19 1.98 -1.50
N THR A 63 4.91 0.89 -1.30
CA THR A 63 5.45 0.04 -2.38
C THR A 63 5.06 -1.41 -2.13
N MET A 64 4.72 -2.14 -3.18
CA MET A 64 4.39 -3.56 -3.08
C MET A 64 5.29 -4.42 -3.95
N TYR A 65 5.82 -5.48 -3.36
CA TYR A 65 6.72 -6.43 -4.00
C TYR A 65 6.06 -7.81 -4.08
N ASN A 66 6.29 -8.48 -5.21
CA ASN A 66 6.11 -9.92 -5.35
C ASN A 66 7.36 -10.63 -4.80
N LEU A 67 7.21 -11.47 -3.79
CA LEU A 67 8.34 -12.22 -3.22
C LEU A 67 8.58 -13.55 -3.94
N ASP A 68 7.68 -13.96 -4.83
CA ASP A 68 7.82 -15.16 -5.66
C ASP A 68 8.69 -14.85 -6.89
N GLY A 69 9.69 -15.71 -7.19
CA GLY A 69 10.58 -15.57 -8.35
C GLY A 69 12.02 -15.11 -8.03
N VAL A 70 12.89 -15.00 -9.05
CA VAL A 70 14.35 -14.81 -8.89
C VAL A 70 14.71 -13.43 -8.33
N HIS A 71 15.63 -13.41 -7.36
CA HIS A 71 15.90 -12.21 -6.58
C HIS A 71 17.33 -12.09 -6.01
N PRO A 72 18.13 -11.06 -6.37
CA PRO A 72 19.27 -10.64 -5.55
C PRO A 72 19.05 -9.39 -4.65
N LEU A 73 18.40 -8.29 -5.10
CA LEU A 73 18.29 -7.01 -4.32
C LEU A 73 17.06 -6.06 -4.57
N TRP A 74 15.95 -6.48 -5.18
CA TRP A 74 14.62 -5.81 -5.30
C TRP A 74 14.34 -5.12 -6.65
N GLN A 75 14.97 -5.61 -7.73
CA GLN A 75 14.84 -5.04 -9.07
C GLN A 75 13.47 -5.31 -9.74
N ASN A 76 13.20 -6.53 -10.21
CA ASN A 76 12.10 -6.81 -11.15
C ASN A 76 10.80 -7.32 -10.51
N ASN A 77 10.72 -7.29 -9.19
CA ASN A 77 9.62 -7.86 -8.43
C ASN A 77 8.64 -6.80 -7.91
N ILE A 78 8.77 -5.56 -8.36
CA ILE A 78 7.83 -4.49 -8.03
C ILE A 78 6.49 -4.81 -8.70
N GLN A 79 5.51 -5.22 -7.91
CA GLN A 79 4.15 -5.46 -8.41
C GLN A 79 3.35 -4.14 -8.44
N MET A 80 3.67 -3.22 -7.53
CA MET A 80 3.14 -1.87 -7.52
C MET A 80 4.28 -0.89 -7.28
N ALA A 81 4.54 -0.03 -8.27
CA ALA A 81 5.51 1.06 -8.15
C ALA A 81 5.19 1.96 -6.95
N PRO A 82 6.19 2.63 -6.35
CA PRO A 82 5.99 3.48 -5.19
C PRO A 82 4.90 4.53 -5.43
N LYS A 83 3.88 4.56 -4.56
CA LYS A 83 2.81 5.56 -4.59
C LYS A 83 2.84 6.38 -3.31
N ARG A 84 2.86 7.70 -3.45
CA ARG A 84 2.72 8.60 -2.30
C ARG A 84 1.26 8.59 -1.84
N MET A 85 1.03 8.52 -0.54
CA MET A 85 -0.29 8.44 0.07
C MET A 85 -0.38 9.27 1.35
N LYS A 86 -1.59 9.71 1.69
CA LYS A 86 -1.91 10.34 2.98
C LYS A 86 -2.92 9.49 3.73
N ILE A 87 -2.84 9.50 5.04
CA ILE A 87 -3.92 9.03 5.89
C ILE A 87 -5.10 9.98 5.70
N VAL A 88 -6.26 9.43 5.35
CA VAL A 88 -7.52 10.15 5.15
C VAL A 88 -8.56 9.83 6.22
N ASN A 89 -8.39 8.72 6.93
CA ASN A 89 -9.25 8.32 8.04
C ASN A 89 -8.51 7.39 9.00
N VAL A 90 -8.88 7.46 10.27
CA VAL A 90 -8.50 6.49 11.31
C VAL A 90 -9.74 6.18 12.13
N ASP A 91 -10.11 4.91 12.19
CA ASP A 91 -11.21 4.41 13.01
C ASP A 91 -10.71 3.28 13.92
N GLY A 92 -10.48 3.61 15.19
CA GLY A 92 -9.88 2.70 16.16
C GLY A 92 -8.51 2.19 15.70
N ASN A 93 -8.47 0.94 15.26
CA ASN A 93 -7.26 0.27 14.80
C ASN A 93 -7.18 0.09 13.28
N ILE A 94 -8.12 0.70 12.54
CA ILE A 94 -8.16 0.73 11.08
C ILE A 94 -7.64 2.09 10.60
N VAL A 95 -6.70 2.07 9.66
CA VAL A 95 -6.10 3.27 9.06
C VAL A 95 -6.31 3.22 7.56
N ASP A 96 -6.96 4.25 7.00
CA ASP A 96 -7.17 4.38 5.56
C ASP A 96 -6.21 5.42 4.99
N LEU A 97 -5.46 5.00 3.97
CA LEU A 97 -4.57 5.84 3.17
C LEU A 97 -5.11 5.99 1.76
N ARG A 98 -5.00 7.20 1.20
CA ARG A 98 -5.34 7.52 -0.20
C ARG A 98 -4.12 8.10 -0.91
N GLY A 99 -3.87 7.63 -2.12
CA GLY A 99 -2.84 8.22 -2.97
C GLY A 99 -3.19 9.65 -3.38
N TYR A 100 -2.17 10.47 -3.65
CA TYR A 100 -2.36 11.85 -4.09
C TYR A 100 -1.27 12.29 -5.07
N GLY A 101 -1.61 13.22 -5.97
CA GLY A 101 -0.72 13.62 -7.05
C GLY A 101 -0.57 12.55 -8.13
N TYR A 102 0.50 12.62 -8.92
CA TYR A 102 0.65 11.86 -10.15
C TYR A 102 1.99 11.14 -10.26
N ASP A 103 1.99 10.06 -11.01
CA ASP A 103 3.19 9.42 -11.55
C ASP A 103 3.78 10.28 -12.67
N LYS A 104 4.83 11.04 -12.35
CA LYS A 104 5.51 11.92 -13.31
C LYS A 104 6.13 11.16 -14.48
N ASN A 105 6.57 9.91 -14.27
CA ASN A 105 7.16 9.11 -15.34
C ASN A 105 6.07 8.63 -16.30
N ALA A 106 4.93 8.18 -15.77
CA ALA A 106 3.78 7.81 -16.59
C ALA A 106 3.29 9.00 -17.44
N LEU A 107 3.17 10.19 -16.83
CA LEU A 107 2.81 11.42 -17.55
C LEU A 107 3.84 11.76 -18.65
N ALA A 108 5.13 11.65 -18.36
CA ALA A 108 6.19 11.90 -19.34
C ALA A 108 6.15 10.90 -20.51
N MET A 109 5.63 9.69 -20.29
CA MET A 109 5.39 8.68 -21.32
C MET A 109 4.06 8.84 -22.07
N GLY A 110 3.29 9.90 -21.78
CA GLY A 110 2.03 10.20 -22.45
C GLY A 110 0.80 9.49 -21.86
N ALA A 111 0.90 8.94 -20.64
CA ALA A 111 -0.27 8.41 -19.96
C ALA A 111 -1.29 9.54 -19.66
N PRO A 112 -2.60 9.29 -19.81
CA PRO A 112 -3.63 10.23 -19.38
C PRO A 112 -3.51 10.61 -17.90
N LEU A 113 -3.93 11.83 -17.54
CA LEU A 113 -3.91 12.31 -16.15
C LEU A 113 -4.65 11.37 -15.21
N GLU A 114 -5.79 10.86 -15.67
CA GLU A 114 -6.64 9.93 -14.95
C GLU A 114 -5.87 8.64 -14.64
N ALA A 115 -5.15 8.08 -15.62
CA ALA A 115 -4.40 6.83 -15.45
C ALA A 115 -3.13 7.01 -14.59
N ALA A 116 -2.50 8.18 -14.66
CA ALA A 116 -1.30 8.50 -13.89
C ALA A 116 -1.59 8.95 -12.44
N SER A 117 -2.86 9.21 -12.11
CA SER A 117 -3.24 9.67 -10.77
C SER A 117 -3.02 8.60 -9.71
N PHE A 118 -2.31 8.97 -8.65
CA PHE A 118 -2.19 8.13 -7.46
C PHE A 118 -3.49 8.04 -6.67
N GLU A 119 -4.43 8.97 -6.89
CA GLU A 119 -5.75 8.91 -6.25
C GLU A 119 -6.54 7.68 -6.67
N ASN A 120 -6.19 6.98 -7.75
CA ASN A 120 -6.82 5.70 -8.08
C ASN A 120 -6.47 4.58 -7.09
N TYR A 121 -5.52 4.82 -6.17
CA TYR A 121 -5.02 3.83 -5.23
C TYR A 121 -5.26 4.25 -3.79
N GLY A 122 -5.51 3.28 -2.93
CA GLY A 122 -5.54 3.45 -1.48
C GLY A 122 -5.17 2.17 -0.77
N VAL A 123 -4.81 2.30 0.50
CA VAL A 123 -4.47 1.16 1.36
C VAL A 123 -5.22 1.30 2.66
N MET A 124 -5.90 0.22 3.07
CA MET A 124 -6.43 0.09 4.41
C MET A 124 -5.53 -0.85 5.21
N LEU A 125 -5.21 -0.47 6.44
CA LEU A 125 -4.41 -1.26 7.37
C LEU A 125 -5.23 -1.57 8.61
N MET A 126 -5.21 -2.82 9.05
CA MET A 126 -5.67 -3.20 10.38
C MET A 126 -4.45 -3.48 11.26
N ILE A 127 -4.38 -2.80 12.40
CA ILE A 127 -3.23 -2.84 13.30
C ILE A 127 -3.66 -3.45 14.64
N GLU A 128 -2.94 -4.45 15.13
CA GLU A 128 -3.16 -5.04 16.46
C GLU A 128 -1.82 -5.27 17.14
N GLY A 129 -1.72 -4.99 18.45
CA GLY A 129 -0.48 -5.26 19.20
C GLY A 129 0.77 -4.54 18.67
N ASN A 130 0.61 -3.42 17.97
CA ASN A 130 1.65 -2.70 17.22
C ASN A 130 2.19 -3.42 15.96
N GLU A 131 1.41 -4.32 15.38
CA GLU A 131 1.73 -5.00 14.13
C GLU A 131 0.56 -4.86 13.14
N ILE A 132 0.88 -4.83 11.84
CA ILE A 132 -0.15 -4.87 10.80
C ILE A 132 -0.58 -6.33 10.68
N VAL A 133 -1.85 -6.62 10.97
CA VAL A 133 -2.41 -7.99 10.88
C VAL A 133 -3.18 -8.23 9.59
N ARG A 134 -3.56 -7.15 8.89
CA ARG A 134 -4.20 -7.19 7.58
C ARG A 134 -3.86 -5.92 6.80
N ALA A 135 -3.63 -6.07 5.51
CA ALA A 135 -3.56 -4.95 4.59
C ALA A 135 -4.53 -5.17 3.42
N GLN A 136 -5.12 -4.11 2.91
CA GLN A 136 -5.97 -4.14 1.73
C GLN A 136 -5.52 -3.07 0.74
N LEU A 137 -5.20 -3.47 -0.49
CA LEU A 137 -5.02 -2.54 -1.61
C LEU A 137 -6.37 -2.26 -2.25
N ASN A 138 -6.70 -1.00 -2.47
CA ASN A 138 -7.87 -0.54 -3.21
C ASN A 138 -7.44 0.12 -4.52
N MET A 139 -8.01 -0.32 -5.63
CA MET A 139 -7.90 0.29 -6.96
C MET A 139 -9.27 0.82 -7.36
N PHE A 140 -9.51 2.10 -7.08
CA PHE A 140 -10.81 2.73 -7.16
C PHE A 140 -11.31 2.91 -8.60
N ASP A 141 -10.42 3.17 -9.54
CA ASP A 141 -10.70 3.27 -10.98
C ASP A 141 -11.29 1.98 -11.56
N ARG A 142 -10.95 0.84 -10.95
CA ARG A 142 -11.35 -0.51 -11.40
C ARG A 142 -12.40 -1.14 -10.51
N ASN A 143 -12.75 -0.50 -9.40
CA ASN A 143 -13.56 -1.07 -8.33
C ASN A 143 -13.05 -2.45 -7.87
N VAL A 144 -11.73 -2.54 -7.66
CA VAL A 144 -11.03 -3.75 -7.22
C VAL A 144 -10.43 -3.52 -5.84
N SER A 145 -10.56 -4.50 -4.96
CA SER A 145 -9.76 -4.58 -3.74
C SER A 145 -9.02 -5.91 -3.67
N ILE A 146 -7.85 -5.91 -3.05
CA ILE A 146 -7.07 -7.11 -2.78
C ILE A 146 -6.76 -7.11 -1.30
N VAL A 147 -7.27 -8.10 -0.58
CA VAL A 147 -7.09 -8.28 0.86
C VAL A 147 -5.95 -9.25 1.09
N TYR A 148 -4.90 -8.80 1.74
CA TYR A 148 -3.71 -9.57 2.09
C TYR A 148 -3.80 -10.06 3.53
N LEU A 149 -3.55 -11.35 3.72
CA LEU A 149 -3.67 -12.06 4.98
C LEU A 149 -2.31 -12.66 5.38
N LEU A 150 -2.07 -12.78 6.68
CA LEU A 150 -0.87 -13.45 7.23
C LEU A 150 -0.86 -14.93 6.85
#